data_AF-A0A7G9YSY9-F1
#
_entry.id   AF-A0A7G9YSY9-F1
#
_cell.length_a   1.000
_cell.length_b   1.000
_cell.length_c   1.000
_cell.angle_alpha   90.00
_cell.angle_beta   90.00
_cell.angle_gamma   90.00
#
_symmetry.space_group_name_H-M   'P 1'
#
loop_
_entity.id
_entity.type
_entity.pdbx_description
1 polymer ?
#
loop_
_entity_poly.entity_id
_entity_poly.type
_entity_poly.pdbx_seq_one_letter_code
_entity_poly.pdbx_strand_id
1 'polypeptide(L)'
;MSVKHPIKQMVERMSNDELVEMLRREYLRKITRYRLTDEFLRKKYGMTYDEFEKENVVAKRDFSWEVESDAQEWEMAIDGISTCLRKLH
;
A
#
# COMPACT_ATOMS: atom_id res chain seq x y z
N MET A 1 4.68 -37.54 11.89
CA MET A 1 4.58 -36.94 10.53
C MET A 1 4.02 -35.53 10.69
N SER A 2 4.77 -34.50 10.29
CA SER A 2 4.27 -33.12 10.32
C SER A 2 3.27 -32.95 9.17
N VAL A 3 1.99 -32.72 9.49
CA VAL A 3 0.97 -32.42 8.49
C VAL A 3 1.32 -31.05 7.89
N LYS A 4 1.69 -31.03 6.61
CA LYS A 4 2.00 -29.77 5.91
C LYS A 4 0.77 -28.86 5.94
N HIS A 5 0.96 -27.59 6.28
CA HIS A 5 -0.10 -26.58 6.30
C HIS A 5 -0.84 -26.54 4.93
N PRO A 6 -2.19 -26.47 4.88
CA PRO A 6 -2.95 -26.58 3.63
C PRO A 6 -2.50 -25.60 2.52
N ILE A 7 -2.23 -24.33 2.88
CA ILE A 7 -1.70 -23.32 1.94
C ILE A 7 -0.37 -23.75 1.33
N LYS A 8 0.53 -24.34 2.14
CA LYS A 8 1.84 -24.81 1.65
C LYS A 8 1.66 -25.93 0.62
N GLN A 9 0.74 -26.85 0.87
CA GLN A 9 0.44 -27.92 -0.10
C GLN A 9 -0.15 -27.37 -1.40
N MET A 10 -0.97 -26.32 -1.33
CA MET A 10 -1.53 -25.67 -2.52
C MET A 10 -0.44 -24.98 -3.34
N VAL A 11 0.42 -24.18 -2.70
CA VAL A 11 1.55 -23.49 -3.34
C VAL A 11 2.53 -24.48 -3.97
N GLU A 12 2.85 -25.58 -3.30
CA GLU A 12 3.74 -26.63 -3.81
C GLU A 12 3.19 -27.36 -5.06
N ARG A 13 1.88 -27.26 -5.35
CA ARG A 13 1.22 -27.89 -6.50
C ARG A 13 1.00 -26.96 -7.67
N MET A 14 1.20 -25.65 -7.50
CA MET A 14 1.00 -24.66 -8.55
C MET A 14 2.21 -24.62 -9.49
N SER A 15 1.95 -24.36 -10.76
CA SER A 15 2.98 -24.00 -11.74
C SER A 15 3.58 -22.62 -11.45
N ASN A 16 4.76 -22.34 -12.00
CA ASN A 16 5.36 -21.01 -11.89
C ASN A 16 4.46 -19.92 -12.47
N ASP A 17 3.75 -20.18 -13.58
CA ASP A 17 2.84 -19.21 -14.19
C ASP A 17 1.65 -18.89 -13.29
N GLU A 18 1.06 -19.90 -12.65
CA GLU A 18 -0.01 -19.71 -11.67
C GLU A 18 0.47 -18.93 -10.43
N LEU A 19 1.71 -19.19 -9.98
CA LEU A 19 2.32 -18.45 -8.89
C LEU A 19 2.57 -16.99 -9.26
N VAL A 20 3.09 -16.72 -10.45
CA VAL A 20 3.31 -15.37 -10.98
C VAL A 20 1.98 -14.61 -11.08
N GLU A 21 0.95 -15.23 -11.66
CA GLU A 21 -0.36 -14.62 -11.79
C GLU A 21 -1.03 -14.37 -10.43
N MET A 22 -0.88 -15.28 -9.47
CA MET A 22 -1.33 -15.09 -8.09
C MET A 22 -0.65 -13.89 -7.43
N LEU A 23 0.68 -13.78 -7.55
CA LEU A 23 1.44 -12.64 -7.01
C LEU A 23 1.08 -11.33 -7.71
N ARG A 24 0.92 -11.35 -9.03
CA ARG A 24 0.47 -10.20 -9.83
C ARG A 24 -0.86 -9.67 -9.31
N ARG A 25 -1.84 -10.55 -9.09
CA ARG A 25 -3.15 -10.18 -8.53
C ARG A 25 -3.04 -9.59 -7.13
N GLU A 26 -2.13 -10.11 -6.29
CA GLU A 26 -1.92 -9.56 -4.96
C GLU A 26 -1.32 -8.14 -5.01
N TYR A 27 -0.33 -7.89 -5.87
CA TYR A 27 0.22 -6.55 -6.05
C TYR A 27 -0.83 -5.57 -6.58
N LEU A 28 -1.66 -5.99 -7.55
CA LEU A 28 -2.78 -5.17 -8.04
C LEU A 28 -3.78 -4.84 -6.92
N ARG A 29 -4.15 -5.81 -6.08
CA ARG A 29 -5.02 -5.56 -4.90
C ARG A 29 -4.39 -4.58 -3.90
N LYS A 30 -3.08 -4.67 -3.66
CA LYS A 30 -2.36 -3.73 -2.79
C LYS A 30 -2.36 -2.32 -3.38
N ILE A 31 -2.04 -2.18 -4.67
CA ILE A 31 -2.08 -0.88 -5.37
C ILE A 31 -3.46 -0.26 -5.27
N THR A 32 -4.53 -1.03 -5.49
CA THR A 32 -5.91 -0.51 -5.34
C THR A 32 -6.16 0.02 -3.94
N ARG A 33 -5.76 -0.72 -2.89
CA ARG A 33 -5.91 -0.26 -1.49
C ARG A 33 -5.15 1.04 -1.22
N TYR A 34 -3.89 1.10 -1.61
CA TYR A 34 -3.09 2.31 -1.40
C TYR A 34 -3.61 3.52 -2.19
N ARG A 35 -4.12 3.31 -3.41
CA ARG A 35 -4.75 4.38 -4.20
C ARG A 35 -6.03 4.92 -3.54
N LEU A 36 -6.80 4.05 -2.89
CA LEU A 36 -7.97 4.50 -2.13
C LEU A 36 -7.57 5.33 -0.91
N THR A 37 -6.48 4.98 -0.23
CA THR A 37 -5.90 5.80 0.86
C THR A 37 -5.44 7.15 0.33
N ASP A 38 -4.68 7.18 -0.77
CA ASP A 38 -4.26 8.44 -1.42
C ASP A 38 -5.46 9.30 -1.79
N GLU A 39 -6.46 8.75 -2.50
CA GLU A 39 -7.66 9.50 -2.89
C GLU A 39 -8.42 10.06 -1.69
N PHE A 40 -8.59 9.26 -0.63
CA PHE A 40 -9.25 9.69 0.60
C PHE A 40 -8.53 10.87 1.24
N LEU A 41 -7.21 10.80 1.38
CA LEU A 41 -6.43 11.84 2.03
C LEU A 41 -6.29 13.09 1.15
N ARG A 42 -6.19 12.93 -0.17
CA ARG A 42 -6.27 14.05 -1.12
C ARG A 42 -7.58 14.82 -0.96
N LYS A 43 -8.68 14.10 -0.78
CA LYS A 43 -9.99 14.72 -0.53
C LYS A 43 -10.06 15.37 0.85
N LYS A 44 -9.49 14.75 1.89
CA LYS A 44 -9.48 15.28 3.27
C LYS A 44 -8.72 16.61 3.36
N TYR A 45 -7.56 16.70 2.72
CA TYR A 45 -6.69 17.87 2.80
C TYR A 45 -6.81 18.85 1.63
N GLY A 46 -7.45 18.44 0.53
CA GLY A 46 -7.62 19.27 -0.66
C GLY A 46 -6.33 19.49 -1.45
N MET A 47 -5.34 18.60 -1.29
CA MET A 47 -4.01 18.69 -1.90
C MET A 47 -3.43 17.29 -2.16
N THR A 48 -2.31 17.21 -2.86
CA THR A 48 -1.52 15.98 -3.02
C THR A 48 -0.62 15.71 -1.81
N TYR A 49 -0.07 14.49 -1.69
CA TYR A 49 0.91 14.18 -0.64
C TYR A 49 2.16 15.06 -0.73
N ASP A 50 2.70 15.26 -1.93
CA ASP A 50 3.89 16.10 -2.15
C ASP A 50 3.65 17.55 -1.69
N GLU A 51 2.46 18.11 -1.96
CA GLU A 51 2.06 19.43 -1.48
C GLU A 51 1.93 19.43 0.05
N PHE A 52 1.27 18.42 0.62
CA PHE A 52 1.10 18.27 2.07
C PHE A 52 2.44 18.25 2.82
N GLU A 53 3.41 17.47 2.33
CA GLU A 53 4.76 17.39 2.88
C GLU A 53 5.51 18.72 2.74
N LYS A 54 5.51 19.29 1.52
CA LYS A 54 6.20 20.57 1.24
C LYS A 54 5.64 21.72 2.07
N GLU A 55 4.34 21.71 2.34
CA GLU A 55 3.67 22.71 3.16
C GLU A 55 3.81 22.50 4.66
N ASN A 56 4.40 21.37 5.09
CA ASN A 56 4.55 20.99 6.49
C ASN A 56 3.23 21.06 7.26
N VAL A 57 2.18 20.46 6.70
CA VAL A 57 0.82 20.53 7.23
C VAL A 57 0.73 19.98 8.66
N VAL A 58 1.53 18.96 9.00
CA VAL A 58 1.64 18.42 10.36
C VAL A 58 2.00 19.52 11.37
N ALA A 59 3.05 20.30 11.09
CA ALA A 59 3.46 21.40 11.97
C ALA A 59 2.43 22.53 12.01
N LYS A 60 1.80 22.86 10.87
CA LYS A 60 0.71 23.86 10.80
C LYS A 60 -0.54 23.46 11.60
N ARG A 61 -0.65 22.19 11.98
CA ARG A 61 -1.75 21.61 12.77
C ARG A 61 -1.27 21.18 14.16
N ASP A 62 -0.20 21.81 14.64
CA ASP A 62 0.37 21.63 15.98
C ASP A 62 0.70 20.17 16.32
N PHE A 63 1.11 19.38 15.32
CA PHE A 63 1.45 17.97 15.51
C PHE A 63 0.32 17.17 16.17
N SER A 64 -0.93 17.46 15.78
CA SER A 64 -2.04 16.67 16.29
C SER A 64 -1.87 15.20 15.91
N TRP A 65 -2.22 14.29 16.81
CA TRP A 65 -2.11 12.86 16.56
C TRP A 65 -2.85 12.43 15.28
N GLU A 66 -3.98 13.07 14.98
CA GLU A 66 -4.73 12.83 13.74
C GLU A 66 -3.88 13.14 12.49
N VAL A 67 -3.32 14.34 12.38
CA VAL A 67 -2.56 14.75 11.18
C VAL A 67 -1.26 13.96 11.02
N GLU A 68 -0.62 13.57 12.13
CA GLU A 68 0.56 12.72 12.11
C GLU A 68 0.23 11.31 11.61
N SER A 69 -0.90 10.75 12.08
CA SER A 69 -1.35 9.42 11.65
C SER A 69 -1.71 9.43 10.17
N ASP A 70 -2.45 10.45 9.72
CA ASP A 70 -2.77 10.62 8.30
C ASP A 70 -1.51 10.75 7.44
N ALA A 71 -0.51 11.52 7.89
CA ALA A 71 0.75 11.70 7.18
C ALA A 71 1.50 10.37 7.00
N GLN A 72 1.63 9.57 8.07
CA GLN A 72 2.26 8.25 8.03
C GLN A 72 1.49 7.27 7.13
N GLU A 73 0.16 7.25 7.23
CA GLU A 73 -0.68 6.42 6.38
C GLU A 73 -0.54 6.79 4.90
N TRP A 74 -0.46 8.09 4.59
CA TRP A 74 -0.28 8.57 3.23
C TRP A 74 1.09 8.20 2.67
N GLU A 75 2.16 8.43 3.43
CA GLU A 75 3.54 8.07 3.06
C GLU A 75 3.61 6.57 2.71
N MET A 76 3.11 5.72 3.62
CA MET A 76 3.06 4.28 3.41
C MET A 76 2.27 3.89 2.16
N ALA A 77 1.21 4.63 1.83
CA ALA A 77 0.44 4.39 0.61
C ALA A 77 1.22 4.74 -0.65
N ILE A 78 1.88 5.90 -0.70
CA ILE A 78 2.69 6.35 -1.84
C ILE A 78 3.88 5.40 -2.07
N ASP A 79 4.59 5.05 -1.00
CA ASP A 79 5.69 4.09 -1.05
C ASP A 79 5.23 2.68 -1.44
N GLY A 80 4.08 2.28 -0.90
CA GLY A 80 3.43 1.02 -1.21
C GLY A 80 3.07 0.88 -2.68
N ILE A 81 2.50 1.93 -3.29
CA ILE A 81 2.20 1.99 -4.73
C ILE A 81 3.48 1.83 -5.53
N SER A 82 4.49 2.66 -5.24
CA SER A 82 5.77 2.66 -5.95
C SER A 82 6.46 1.31 -5.88
N THR A 83 6.46 0.68 -4.70
CA THR A 83 7.04 -0.65 -4.47
C THR A 83 6.30 -1.73 -5.23
N CYS A 84 4.97 -1.74 -5.20
CA CYS A 84 4.18 -2.74 -5.91
C CYS A 84 4.33 -2.62 -7.43
N LEU A 85 4.35 -1.40 -7.97
CA LEU A 85 4.57 -1.17 -9.41
C LEU A 85 5.93 -1.70 -9.86
N ARG A 86 7.01 -1.45 -9.12
CA ARG A 86 8.34 -2.02 -9.41
C ARG A 86 8.40 -3.55 -9.41
N LYS A 87 7.46 -4.23 -8.77
CA LYS A 87 7.38 -5.71 -8.76
C LYS A 87 6.50 -6.27 -9.87
N LEU A 88 5.71 -5.42 -10.52
CA LEU A 88 4.84 -5.78 -11.65
C LEU A 88 5.50 -5.53 -13.02
N HIS A 89 6.53 -4.69 -13.06
CA HIS A 89 7.40 -4.44 -14.21
C HIS A 89 8.66 -5.30 -14.13
#